data_AF-D0MFB3-F1
#
_entry.id   AF-D0MFB3-F1
#
_cell.length_a   1.000
_cell.length_b   1.000
_cell.length_c   1.000
_cell.angle_alpha   90.00
_cell.angle_beta   90.00
_cell.angle_gamma   90.00
#
_symmetry.space_group_name_H-M   'P 1'
#
loop_
_entity.id
_entity.type
_entity.pdbx_description
1 polymer ?
#
loop_
_entity_poly.entity_id
_entity_poly.type
_entity_poly.pdbx_seq_one_letter_code
_entity_poly.pdbx_strand_id
1 'polypeptide(L)'
;MIRKQFYITAEQDQAIRQLARQQGVSESEVVRRVLEAALGQLPLPSRERSEAVERLLENCRQLGAQHQLPAGFRFNRAACYQEREARQLFD
;
A
#
# COMPACT_ATOMS: atom_id res chain seq x y z
N MET A 1 -9.99 18.09 -2.82
CA MET A 1 -9.93 17.98 -1.34
C MET A 1 -10.89 16.91 -0.87
N ILE A 2 -10.56 16.17 0.19
CA ILE A 2 -11.43 15.15 0.79
C ILE A 2 -12.10 15.77 2.02
N ARG A 3 -13.45 15.76 2.08
CA ARG A 3 -14.18 16.27 3.26
C ARG A 3 -14.07 15.26 4.40
N LYS A 4 -13.61 15.72 5.56
CA LYS A 4 -13.59 14.95 6.81
C LYS A 4 -14.41 15.69 7.86
N GLN A 5 -15.07 14.94 8.73
CA GLN A 5 -15.80 15.45 9.90
C GLN A 5 -15.32 14.66 11.11
N PHE A 6 -14.96 15.37 12.18
CA PHE A 6 -14.52 14.78 13.44
C PHE A 6 -15.01 15.66 14.58
N TYR A 7 -15.17 15.06 15.75
CA TYR A 7 -15.59 15.77 16.95
C TYR A 7 -14.36 16.42 17.61
N ILE A 8 -14.56 17.63 18.11
CA ILE A 8 -13.57 18.40 18.88
C ILE A 8 -14.23 18.93 20.13
N THR A 9 -13.43 19.27 21.14
CA THR A 9 -13.93 19.94 22.34
C THR A 9 -14.26 21.40 22.04
N ALA A 10 -15.09 22.03 22.89
CA ALA A 10 -15.40 23.45 22.77
C ALA A 10 -14.14 24.33 22.88
N GLU A 11 -13.19 23.94 23.73
CA GLU A 11 -11.91 24.62 23.89
C GLU A 11 -11.07 24.56 22.60
N GLN A 12 -11.05 23.41 21.91
CA GLN A 12 -10.36 23.25 20.64
C GLN A 12 -11.01 24.11 19.53
N ASP A 13 -12.34 24.15 19.45
CA ASP A 13 -13.06 25.02 18.51
C ASP A 13 -12.71 26.50 18.74
N GLN A 14 -12.71 26.94 19.99
CA GLN A 14 -12.33 28.31 20.35
C GLN A 14 -10.88 28.61 19.97
N ALA A 15 -9.94 27.71 20.25
CA ALA A 15 -8.53 27.89 19.91
C ALA A 15 -8.32 27.99 18.39
N ILE A 16 -9.00 27.14 17.60
CA ILE A 16 -8.95 27.16 16.13
C ILE A 16 -9.49 28.50 15.60
N ARG A 17 -10.63 28.97 16.12
CA ARG A 17 -11.22 30.25 15.72
C ARG A 17 -10.31 31.44 16.02
N GLN A 18 -9.71 31.48 17.21
CA GLN A 18 -8.78 32.54 17.59
C GLN A 18 -7.56 32.56 16.67
N LEU A 19 -6.98 31.40 16.42
CA LEU A 19 -5.79 31.28 15.57
C LEU A 19 -6.11 31.66 14.11
N ALA A 20 -7.27 31.25 13.60
CA ALA A 20 -7.75 31.61 12.26
C ALA A 20 -7.88 33.13 12.09
N ARG A 21 -8.48 33.81 13.09
CA ARG A 21 -8.59 35.27 13.11
C ARG A 21 -7.23 35.96 13.17
N GLN A 22 -6.33 35.49 14.03
CA GLN A 22 -4.99 36.07 14.18
C GLN A 22 -4.17 35.93 12.88
N GLN A 23 -4.33 34.83 12.16
CA GLN A 23 -3.60 34.55 10.91
C GLN A 23 -4.31 35.08 9.64
N GLY A 24 -5.55 35.56 9.75
CA GLY A 24 -6.34 36.02 8.61
C GLY A 24 -6.70 34.91 7.62
N VAL A 25 -6.88 33.67 8.09
CA VAL A 25 -7.21 32.50 7.26
C VAL A 25 -8.47 31.80 7.77
N SER A 26 -8.98 30.82 7.02
CA SER A 26 -10.13 30.02 7.48
C SER A 26 -9.72 29.00 8.55
N GLU A 27 -10.68 28.59 9.39
CA GLU A 27 -10.48 27.54 10.40
C GLU A 27 -9.96 26.23 9.78
N SER A 28 -10.46 25.88 8.59
CA SER A 28 -10.00 24.68 7.87
C SER A 28 -8.54 24.79 7.43
N GLU A 29 -8.08 25.98 7.08
CA GLU A 29 -6.69 26.22 6.69
C GLU A 29 -5.75 26.14 7.90
N VAL A 30 -6.18 26.62 9.07
CA VAL A 30 -5.47 26.41 10.34
C VAL A 30 -5.31 24.91 10.61
N VAL A 31 -6.41 24.16 10.58
CA VAL A 31 -6.39 22.70 10.81
C VAL A 31 -5.48 22.01 9.79
N ARG A 32 -5.53 22.40 8.51
CA ARG A 32 -4.68 21.85 7.46
C ARG A 32 -3.19 22.05 7.76
N ARG A 33 -2.77 23.27 8.11
CA ARG A 33 -1.37 23.59 8.43
C ARG A 33 -0.87 22.86 9.67
N VAL A 34 -1.69 22.78 10.70
CA VAL A 34 -1.35 22.05 11.93
C VAL A 34 -1.22 20.55 11.64
N LEU A 35 -2.15 19.96 10.87
CA LEU A 35 -2.06 18.57 10.46
C LEU A 35 -0.82 18.32 9.60
N GLU A 36 -0.49 19.20 8.66
CA GLU A 36 0.69 19.08 7.81
C GLU A 36 1.98 19.11 8.64
N ALA A 37 2.09 20.06 9.58
CA ALA A 37 3.23 20.14 10.49
C ALA A 37 3.34 18.90 11.41
N ALA A 38 2.22 18.45 11.98
CA ALA A 38 2.19 17.28 12.85
C ALA A 38 2.52 15.99 12.10
N LEU A 39 1.92 15.78 10.92
CA LEU A 39 2.15 14.58 10.10
C LEU A 39 3.56 14.57 9.48
N GLY A 40 4.13 15.74 9.17
CA GLY A 40 5.51 15.84 8.68
C GLY A 40 6.56 15.52 9.76
N GLN A 41 6.23 15.69 11.04
CA GLN A 41 7.10 15.35 12.17
C GLN A 41 6.92 13.91 12.65
N LEU A 42 5.74 13.33 12.43
CA LEU A 42 5.53 11.92 12.71
C LEU A 42 6.33 11.11 11.67
N PRO A 43 7.14 10.13 12.09
CA PRO A 43 7.47 9.05 11.19
C PRO A 43 6.12 8.40 10.87
N LEU A 44 5.53 8.78 9.74
CA LEU A 44 4.48 7.96 9.13
C LEU A 44 5.09 6.57 9.15
N PRO A 45 4.41 5.55 9.72
CA PRO A 45 4.93 4.20 9.63
C PRO A 45 5.21 4.01 8.15
N SER A 46 6.50 3.97 7.79
CA SER A 46 6.91 3.42 6.51
C SER A 46 6.15 2.13 6.50
N ARG A 47 5.22 1.94 5.56
CA ARG A 47 4.45 0.71 5.44
C ARG A 47 5.47 -0.38 5.63
N GLU A 48 5.53 -0.97 6.83
CA GLU A 48 6.58 -1.92 7.14
C GLU A 48 6.18 -3.04 6.23
N ARG A 49 6.89 -3.13 5.10
CA ARG A 49 6.59 -4.15 4.13
C ARG A 49 6.91 -5.40 4.92
N SER A 50 5.86 -6.09 5.34
CA SER A 50 5.97 -7.15 6.32
C SER A 50 7.13 -8.03 5.89
N GLU A 51 8.06 -8.32 6.79
CA GLU A 51 9.22 -9.17 6.50
C GLU A 51 8.80 -10.49 5.81
N ALA A 52 7.57 -10.95 6.08
CA ALA A 52 6.94 -12.07 5.38
C ALA A 52 6.72 -11.81 3.87
N VAL A 53 6.25 -10.61 3.49
CA VAL A 53 6.08 -10.20 2.09
C VAL A 53 7.42 -10.09 1.37
N GLU A 54 8.45 -9.52 2.02
CA GLU A 54 9.78 -9.46 1.40
C GLU A 54 10.40 -10.85 1.22
N ARG A 55 10.29 -11.72 2.24
CA ARG A 55 10.71 -13.12 2.12
C ARG A 55 9.97 -13.88 1.02
N LEU A 56 8.67 -13.65 0.88
CA LEU A 56 7.88 -14.24 -0.21
C LEU A 56 8.40 -13.79 -1.57
N LEU A 57 8.61 -12.49 -1.77
CA LEU A 57 9.08 -11.94 -3.05
C LEU A 57 10.49 -12.40 -3.39
N GLU A 58 11.37 -12.54 -2.41
CA GLU A 58 12.71 -13.10 -2.59
C GLU A 58 12.64 -14.58 -3.00
N ASN A 59 11.84 -15.39 -2.32
CA ASN A 59 11.63 -16.80 -2.68
C ASN A 59 11.09 -16.97 -4.10
N CYS A 60 10.12 -16.14 -4.51
CA CYS A 60 9.59 -16.16 -5.87
C CYS A 60 10.67 -15.83 -6.91
N ARG A 61 11.55 -14.86 -6.63
CA ARG A 61 12.66 -14.51 -7.53
C ARG A 61 13.68 -15.64 -7.64
N GLN A 62 14.04 -16.29 -6.53
CA GLN A 62 14.96 -17.43 -6.53
C GLN A 62 14.40 -18.62 -7.29
N LEU A 63 13.12 -18.97 -7.07
CA LEU A 63 12.45 -20.03 -7.82
C LEU A 63 12.40 -19.74 -9.32
N GLY A 64 12.07 -18.50 -9.71
CA GLY A 64 12.07 -18.08 -11.11
C GLY A 64 13.47 -18.16 -11.74
N ALA A 65 14.53 -17.83 -10.99
CA ALA A 65 15.91 -17.93 -11.46
C ALA A 65 16.40 -19.38 -11.60
N GLN A 66 15.99 -20.27 -10.70
CA GLN A 66 16.37 -21.69 -10.73
C GLN A 66 15.57 -22.49 -11.77
N HIS A 67 14.30 -22.16 -11.98
CA HIS A 67 13.40 -22.86 -12.89
C HIS A 67 13.10 -22.02 -14.13
N GLN A 68 14.15 -21.48 -14.76
CA GLN A 68 14.00 -20.81 -16.03
C GLN A 68 13.56 -21.80 -17.10
N LEU A 69 12.51 -21.43 -17.82
CA LEU A 69 12.06 -22.21 -18.97
C LEU A 69 13.10 -22.09 -20.08
N PRO A 70 13.31 -23.14 -20.90
CA PRO A 70 14.24 -23.10 -22.01
C PRO A 70 13.99 -21.90 -22.93
N ALA A 71 15.05 -21.38 -23.54
CA ALA A 71 14.94 -20.32 -24.52
C ALA A 71 13.98 -20.73 -25.65
N GLY A 72 13.00 -19.88 -25.95
CA GLY A 72 11.97 -20.17 -26.96
C GLY A 72 10.78 -21.00 -26.47
N PHE A 73 10.70 -21.34 -25.18
CA PHE A 73 9.52 -22.00 -24.62
C PHE A 73 8.25 -21.18 -24.89
N ARG A 74 7.24 -21.83 -25.44
CA ARG A 74 5.88 -21.29 -25.61
C ARG A 74 4.91 -22.18 -24.88
N PHE A 75 4.14 -21.58 -23.97
CA PHE A 75 3.10 -22.29 -23.27
C PHE A 75 2.04 -22.79 -24.26
N ASN A 76 1.84 -24.11 -24.29
CA ASN A 76 0.80 -24.75 -25.08
C ASN A 76 -0.13 -25.52 -24.15
N ARG A 77 -1.28 -24.93 -23.86
CA ARG A 77 -2.29 -25.49 -22.96
C ARG A 77 -2.78 -26.88 -23.42
N ALA A 78 -2.96 -27.09 -24.73
CA ALA A 78 -3.44 -28.35 -25.26
C ALA A 78 -2.41 -29.48 -25.03
N ALA A 79 -1.12 -29.18 -25.24
CA ALA A 79 -0.04 -30.11 -24.98
C ALA A 79 0.04 -30.50 -23.48
N CYS A 80 -0.17 -29.55 -22.56
CA CYS A 80 -0.18 -29.84 -21.13
C CYS A 80 -1.32 -30.79 -20.72
N TYR A 81 -2.50 -30.68 -21.34
CA TYR A 81 -3.60 -31.61 -21.07
C TYR A 81 -3.34 -32.99 -21.66
N GLN A 82 -2.81 -33.07 -22.88
CA GLN A 82 -2.41 -34.33 -23.49
C GLN A 82 -1.33 -35.04 -22.67
N GLU A 83 -0.33 -34.32 -22.15
CA GLU A 83 0.70 -34.87 -21.27
C GLU A 83 0.11 -35.37 -19.94
N ARG A 84 -0.84 -34.63 -19.36
CA ARG A 84 -1.54 -35.04 -18.14
C ARG A 84 -2.41 -36.29 -18.36
N GLU A 85 -3.16 -36.34 -19.46
CA GLU A 85 -3.97 -37.49 -19.84
C GLU A 85 -3.08 -38.72 -20.11
N ALA A 86 -1.96 -38.53 -20.81
CA ALA A 86 -0.98 -39.59 -21.06
C ALA A 86 -0.36 -40.12 -19.76
N ARG A 87 -0.08 -39.27 -18.77
CA ARG A 87 0.40 -39.70 -17.44
C ARG A 87 -0.66 -40.46 -16.64
N GLN A 88 -1.95 -40.18 -16.86
CA GLN A 88 -3.06 -40.87 -16.21
C GLN A 88 -3.47 -42.18 -16.90
N LEU A 89 -2.94 -42.47 -18.09
CA LEU A 89 -3.18 -43.70 -18.86
C LEU A 89 -2.20 -44.84 -18.49
N PHE A 90 -1.23 -44.58 -17.61
CA PHE A 90 -0.23 -45.57 -17.15
C PHE A 90 -0.36 -45.93 -15.66
N ASP A 91 -1.46 -45.57 -15.01
CA ASP A 91 -1.94 -46.11 -13.72
C ASP A 91 -3.25 -46.88 -13.95
#